data_AF-A0A523Q393-F1
#
_entry.id   AF-A0A523Q393-F1
#
_cell.length_a   1.000
_cell.length_b   1.000
_cell.length_c   1.000
_cell.angle_alpha   90.00
_cell.angle_beta   90.00
_cell.angle_gamma   90.00
#
_symmetry.space_group_name_H-M   'P 1'
#
loop_
_entity.id
_entity.type
_entity.pdbx_description
1 polymer ?
#
loop_
_entity_poly.entity_id
_entity_poly.type
_entity_poly.pdbx_seq_one_letter_code
_entity_poly.pdbx_strand_id
1 'polypeptide(L)'
;MANAKEPEGVSFKRRQVHVPELGQESEDAALVLRGFGVGYGERQVLRGLDLRLPAHGVTVLLGPSGTGKSTLLKTLAGHLQGLSSHWVVGDIIHAPAAGAALPPLAVQKAGLLMATLRDNLLGDWAARAQLTPAQQTAYLAEWLDHQGLGDMAARLAVPVVELTPAQQALTKLLRVLLPDAPLVLLDEPTAGLGEEEAEPLLEVISRVGRQRAVLVSMHHLAQSRRIAHRVLLLASGRLQEDTPASAFFLAPRSESGRLFLATGSCPEESAWPQDLPALSVCPRPAAPTLIAAPQHSALPVQTLARGPQGFVWLLDGQLAGTAMPGLLRPVEDDLRELSAAGITRLLSLTTRPCDAEAAARWGIQVRALPIVDMGAPTLDEALMACQWLDACLADQQAVAVHCRAGLGRTGTILGCYLLWRKGGRLSAAQALSALRHRQNAWVQSQRQEEFLHEFALAMARQAVPDTMA
;
A
#
# COMPACT_ATOMS: atom_id res chain seq x y z
N MET A 1 32.85 -26.47 44.92
CA MET A 1 31.74 -27.20 44.27
C MET A 1 30.47 -26.38 44.42
N ALA A 2 30.06 -25.69 43.35
CA ALA A 2 28.68 -25.30 43.08
C ALA A 2 28.66 -24.74 41.66
N ASN A 3 28.37 -25.63 40.69
CA ASN A 3 28.22 -25.30 39.27
C ASN A 3 27.03 -24.37 39.09
N ALA A 4 27.27 -23.16 38.59
CA ALA A 4 26.22 -22.32 38.02
C ALA A 4 25.81 -22.94 36.67
N LYS A 5 24.56 -23.40 36.58
CA LYS A 5 23.91 -23.76 35.31
C LYS A 5 23.62 -22.48 34.54
N GLU A 6 24.21 -22.34 33.36
CA GLU A 6 23.78 -21.38 32.33
C GLU A 6 22.32 -21.68 31.93
N PRO A 7 21.46 -20.66 31.73
CA PRO A 7 20.17 -20.88 31.11
C PRO A 7 20.34 -20.93 29.58
N GLU A 8 19.89 -22.04 29.02
CA GLU A 8 19.87 -22.38 27.59
C GLU A 8 19.23 -21.26 26.74
N GLY A 9 19.96 -20.80 25.73
CA GLY A 9 19.49 -19.83 24.75
C GLY A 9 18.41 -20.43 23.85
N VAL A 10 17.21 -19.86 23.87
CA VAL A 10 16.15 -20.21 22.92
C VAL A 10 16.42 -19.51 21.59
N SER A 11 16.90 -20.30 20.62
CA SER A 11 17.05 -19.95 19.21
C SER A 11 15.69 -19.76 18.54
N PHE A 12 15.44 -18.60 17.93
CA PHE A 12 14.30 -18.40 17.04
C PHE A 12 14.55 -19.16 15.72
N LYS A 13 14.00 -20.37 15.61
CA LYS A 13 13.94 -21.08 14.33
C LYS A 13 12.89 -20.41 13.43
N ARG A 14 13.39 -19.77 12.36
CA ARG A 14 12.62 -19.42 11.16
C ARG A 14 11.92 -20.66 10.59
N ARG A 15 10.65 -20.47 10.19
CA ARG A 15 9.80 -21.34 9.35
C ARG A 15 9.49 -22.74 9.89
N GLN A 16 8.18 -23.04 9.98
CA GLN A 16 7.61 -24.19 9.29
C GLN A 16 6.15 -23.87 8.92
N VAL A 17 5.92 -23.66 7.62
CA VAL A 17 4.59 -23.84 7.02
C VAL A 17 4.38 -25.35 7.03
N HIS A 18 3.40 -25.84 7.77
CA HIS A 18 3.05 -27.25 7.73
C HIS A 18 2.20 -27.49 6.48
N VAL A 19 2.67 -28.35 5.59
CA VAL A 19 1.89 -28.84 4.45
C VAL A 19 1.34 -30.19 4.88
N PRO A 20 0.07 -30.31 5.31
CA PRO A 20 -0.50 -31.61 5.63
C PRO A 20 -0.69 -32.43 4.34
N GLU A 21 -0.48 -33.74 4.42
CA GLU A 21 -0.77 -34.67 3.33
C GLU A 21 -2.26 -34.62 2.96
N LEU A 22 -2.52 -34.54 1.65
CA LEU A 22 -3.81 -34.27 1.03
C LEU A 22 -4.77 -35.46 1.19
N GLY A 23 -5.92 -35.23 1.83
CA GLY A 23 -7.13 -36.04 1.62
C GLY A 23 -7.86 -35.62 0.35
N GLN A 24 -8.75 -36.49 -0.15
CA GLN A 24 -9.58 -36.31 -1.37
C GLN A 24 -10.48 -35.04 -1.39
N GLU A 25 -10.50 -34.23 -0.34
CA GLU A 25 -11.30 -33.01 -0.25
C GLU A 25 -10.74 -31.80 -1.03
N SER A 26 -9.56 -31.94 -1.67
CA SER A 26 -8.79 -30.83 -2.29
C SER A 26 -9.09 -30.54 -3.77
N GLU A 27 -9.90 -31.33 -4.46
CA GLU A 27 -10.03 -31.20 -5.93
C GLU A 27 -10.88 -30.00 -6.40
N ASP A 28 -11.80 -29.50 -5.55
CA ASP A 28 -12.76 -28.43 -5.92
C ASP A 28 -12.44 -27.03 -5.35
N ALA A 29 -11.29 -26.85 -4.69
CA ALA A 29 -10.90 -25.57 -4.08
C ALA A 29 -9.71 -24.94 -4.80
N ALA A 30 -9.64 -23.62 -4.88
CA ALA A 30 -8.45 -22.88 -5.31
C ALA A 30 -7.56 -22.47 -4.12
N LEU A 31 -8.17 -22.25 -2.95
CA LEU A 31 -7.50 -21.82 -1.73
C LEU A 31 -8.26 -22.32 -0.51
N VAL A 32 -7.52 -22.82 0.48
CA VAL A 32 -8.04 -23.09 1.82
C VAL A 32 -7.19 -22.37 2.85
N LEU A 33 -7.85 -21.64 3.75
CA LEU A 33 -7.29 -21.00 4.93
C LEU A 33 -7.84 -21.69 6.16
N ARG A 34 -6.96 -22.04 7.12
CA ARG A 34 -7.35 -22.63 8.40
C ARG A 34 -6.72 -21.87 9.54
N GLY A 35 -7.54 -21.37 10.47
CA GLY A 35 -7.08 -20.56 11.60
C GLY A 35 -6.23 -19.35 11.18
N PHE A 36 -6.44 -18.82 9.98
CA PHE A 36 -5.53 -17.86 9.36
C PHE A 36 -5.57 -16.50 10.08
N GLY A 37 -4.42 -16.05 10.55
CA GLY A 37 -4.29 -14.76 11.23
C GLY A 37 -3.12 -13.96 10.70
N VAL A 38 -3.25 -12.64 10.73
CA VAL A 38 -2.22 -11.70 10.26
C VAL A 38 -2.13 -10.53 11.21
N GLY A 39 -0.92 -10.05 11.46
CA GLY A 39 -0.69 -8.81 12.20
C GLY A 39 0.58 -8.07 11.79
N TYR A 40 0.72 -6.88 12.37
CA TYR A 40 1.89 -6.00 12.24
C TYR A 40 2.37 -5.61 13.63
N GLY A 41 3.57 -6.06 14.02
CA GLY A 41 4.08 -5.91 15.38
C GLY A 41 3.10 -6.52 16.38
N GLU A 42 2.65 -5.73 17.36
CA GLU A 42 1.69 -6.17 18.37
C GLU A 42 0.22 -6.11 17.89
N ARG A 43 -0.05 -5.47 16.75
CA ARG A 43 -1.43 -5.29 16.25
C ARG A 43 -1.84 -6.47 15.39
N GLN A 44 -2.80 -7.24 15.87
CA GLN A 44 -3.48 -8.26 15.05
C GLN A 44 -4.56 -7.62 14.16
N VAL A 45 -4.49 -7.88 12.86
CA VAL A 45 -5.42 -7.38 11.82
C VAL A 45 -6.46 -8.43 11.44
N LEU A 46 -6.03 -9.68 11.22
CA LEU A 46 -6.89 -10.81 10.88
C LEU A 46 -6.81 -11.88 11.97
N ARG A 47 -7.96 -12.46 12.34
CA ARG A 47 -8.13 -13.27 13.54
C ARG A 47 -8.83 -14.60 13.21
N GLY A 48 -8.04 -15.64 12.95
CA GLY A 48 -8.56 -17.01 12.83
C GLY A 48 -9.57 -17.17 11.70
N LEU A 49 -9.19 -16.79 10.49
CA LEU A 49 -10.02 -16.95 9.30
C LEU A 49 -9.96 -18.41 8.84
N ASP A 50 -11.13 -19.05 8.83
CA ASP A 50 -11.37 -20.31 8.14
C ASP A 50 -12.12 -20.01 6.85
N LEU A 51 -11.51 -20.31 5.70
CA LEU A 51 -12.06 -19.97 4.40
C LEU A 51 -11.72 -21.06 3.38
N ARG A 52 -12.70 -21.41 2.54
CA ARG A 52 -12.49 -22.27 1.38
C ARG A 52 -13.00 -21.56 0.13
N LEU A 53 -12.08 -21.20 -0.77
CA LEU A 53 -12.45 -20.63 -2.07
C LEU A 53 -12.65 -21.76 -3.08
N PRO A 54 -13.76 -21.74 -3.85
CA PRO A 54 -13.98 -22.70 -4.93
C PRO A 54 -12.94 -22.53 -6.05
N ALA A 55 -12.74 -23.58 -6.85
CA ALA A 55 -11.84 -23.57 -8.02
C ALA A 55 -12.28 -22.60 -9.12
N HIS A 56 -13.57 -22.25 -9.15
CA HIS A 56 -14.17 -21.31 -10.11
C HIS A 56 -15.16 -20.39 -9.42
N GLY A 57 -15.47 -19.28 -10.08
CA GLY A 57 -16.45 -18.29 -9.64
C GLY A 57 -15.81 -17.06 -9.02
N VAL A 58 -16.62 -15.99 -8.97
CA VAL A 58 -16.22 -14.72 -8.36
C VAL A 58 -16.67 -14.71 -6.91
N THR A 59 -15.69 -14.70 -6.00
CA THR A 59 -15.90 -14.47 -4.57
C THR A 59 -15.61 -13.00 -4.27
N VAL A 60 -16.63 -12.26 -3.84
CA VAL A 60 -16.49 -10.86 -3.46
C VAL A 60 -16.23 -10.74 -1.97
N LEU A 61 -15.14 -10.08 -1.61
CA LEU A 61 -14.78 -9.73 -0.25
C LEU A 61 -15.30 -8.32 0.07
N LEU A 62 -16.34 -8.27 0.90
CA LEU A 62 -16.98 -7.05 1.39
C LEU A 62 -16.55 -6.75 2.82
N GLY A 63 -16.74 -5.49 3.22
CA GLY A 63 -16.56 -5.06 4.59
C GLY A 63 -16.12 -3.61 4.71
N PRO A 64 -16.25 -2.99 5.89
CA PRO A 64 -15.83 -1.61 6.13
C PRO A 64 -14.36 -1.33 5.76
N SER A 65 -14.03 -0.06 5.58
CA SER A 65 -12.64 0.37 5.38
C SER A 65 -11.79 0.04 6.61
N GLY A 66 -10.58 -0.47 6.39
CA GLY A 66 -9.65 -0.79 7.48
C GLY A 66 -9.85 -2.16 8.17
N THR A 67 -10.79 -2.99 7.73
CA THR A 67 -11.05 -4.31 8.34
C THR A 67 -10.03 -5.40 7.97
N GLY A 68 -9.10 -5.10 7.06
CA GLY A 68 -8.02 -6.03 6.68
C GLY A 68 -8.16 -6.70 5.31
N LYS A 69 -9.13 -6.31 4.48
CA LYS A 69 -9.34 -6.86 3.11
C LYS A 69 -8.07 -6.82 2.25
N SER A 70 -7.47 -5.63 2.07
CA SER A 70 -6.22 -5.49 1.33
C SER A 70 -5.03 -6.17 2.02
N THR A 71 -5.06 -6.31 3.35
CA THR A 71 -4.03 -7.07 4.08
C THR A 71 -4.14 -8.56 3.75
N LEU A 72 -5.34 -9.12 3.71
CA LEU A 72 -5.58 -10.50 3.28
C LEU A 72 -5.04 -10.72 1.86
N LEU A 73 -5.47 -9.91 0.91
CA LEU A 73 -5.06 -10.04 -0.50
C LEU A 73 -3.54 -9.93 -0.68
N LYS A 74 -2.90 -8.93 -0.06
CA LYS A 74 -1.44 -8.73 -0.16
C LYS A 74 -0.66 -9.84 0.54
N THR A 75 -1.19 -10.42 1.60
CA THR A 75 -0.57 -11.58 2.27
C THR A 75 -0.63 -12.82 1.38
N LEU A 76 -1.79 -13.11 0.79
CA LEU A 76 -1.99 -14.24 -0.13
C LEU A 76 -1.13 -14.13 -1.39
N ALA A 77 -0.95 -12.91 -1.90
CA ALA A 77 -0.06 -12.62 -3.03
C ALA A 77 1.44 -12.65 -2.65
N GLY A 78 1.76 -12.79 -1.36
CA GLY A 78 3.12 -12.72 -0.82
C GLY A 78 3.78 -11.34 -0.88
N HIS A 79 3.05 -10.28 -1.20
CA HIS A 79 3.59 -8.91 -1.29
C HIS A 79 4.06 -8.34 0.05
N LEU A 80 3.68 -8.96 1.17
CA LEU A 80 4.11 -8.58 2.52
C LEU A 80 5.24 -9.47 3.07
N GLN A 81 5.69 -10.47 2.31
CA GLN A 81 6.78 -11.33 2.72
C GLN A 81 8.07 -10.51 2.89
N GLY A 82 8.79 -10.74 4.00
CA GLY A 82 10.05 -10.05 4.31
C GLY A 82 9.92 -8.76 5.12
N LEU A 83 8.70 -8.27 5.37
CA LEU A 83 8.48 -7.19 6.34
C LEU A 83 8.67 -7.75 7.76
N SER A 84 9.64 -7.20 8.52
CA SER A 84 9.99 -7.70 9.86
C SER A 84 8.86 -7.60 10.88
N SER A 85 7.93 -6.67 10.70
CA SER A 85 6.75 -6.51 11.55
C SER A 85 5.58 -7.39 11.14
N HIS A 86 5.57 -7.93 9.92
CA HIS A 86 4.45 -8.73 9.42
C HIS A 86 4.58 -10.17 9.87
N TRP A 87 3.55 -10.69 10.53
CA TRP A 87 3.47 -12.09 10.90
C TRP A 87 2.16 -12.71 10.39
N VAL A 88 2.23 -14.01 10.13
CA VAL A 88 1.13 -14.84 9.66
C VAL A 88 1.06 -16.08 10.55
N VAL A 89 -0.14 -16.49 10.94
CA VAL A 89 -0.43 -17.73 11.68
C VAL A 89 -1.51 -18.52 10.93
N GLY A 90 -1.57 -19.83 11.18
CA GLY A 90 -2.49 -20.73 10.50
C GLY A 90 -1.97 -21.25 9.16
N ASP A 91 -2.81 -22.00 8.46
CA ASP A 91 -2.44 -22.69 7.22
C ASP A 91 -2.97 -21.95 5.99
N ILE A 92 -2.15 -21.92 4.94
CA ILE A 92 -2.53 -21.47 3.60
C ILE A 92 -2.26 -22.63 2.64
N ILE A 93 -3.33 -23.19 2.08
CA ILE A 93 -3.26 -24.32 1.16
C ILE A 93 -3.73 -23.84 -0.20
N HIS A 94 -2.82 -23.73 -1.16
CA HIS A 94 -3.14 -23.45 -2.55
C HIS A 94 -3.44 -24.76 -3.27
N ALA A 95 -4.43 -24.75 -4.16
CA ALA A 95 -4.77 -25.89 -4.99
C ALA A 95 -4.80 -25.46 -6.48
N PRO A 96 -4.07 -26.17 -7.36
CA PRO A 96 -3.26 -27.38 -7.10
C PRO A 96 -1.98 -27.11 -6.27
N ALA A 97 -1.64 -28.05 -5.39
CA ALA A 97 -0.61 -27.88 -4.35
C ALA A 97 0.85 -27.98 -4.85
N ALA A 98 1.09 -28.46 -6.08
CA ALA A 98 2.43 -28.71 -6.61
C ALA A 98 2.92 -27.55 -7.49
N GLY A 99 3.91 -26.78 -7.00
CA GLY A 99 4.63 -25.79 -7.81
C GLY A 99 3.84 -24.52 -8.18
N ALA A 100 2.65 -24.32 -7.63
CA ALA A 100 1.83 -23.14 -7.91
C ALA A 100 2.55 -21.86 -7.47
N ALA A 101 2.82 -20.97 -8.43
CA ALA A 101 3.22 -19.60 -8.14
C ALA A 101 2.15 -18.94 -7.25
N LEU A 102 2.59 -18.03 -6.37
CA LEU A 102 1.66 -17.24 -5.55
C LEU A 102 0.63 -16.55 -6.45
N PRO A 103 -0.64 -16.46 -6.02
CA PRO A 103 -1.69 -15.91 -6.84
C PRO A 103 -1.38 -14.44 -7.18
N PRO A 104 -1.48 -14.02 -8.45
CA PRO A 104 -1.19 -12.66 -8.85
C PRO A 104 -2.23 -11.70 -8.29
N LEU A 105 -1.76 -10.55 -7.78
CA LEU A 105 -2.59 -9.46 -7.27
C LEU A 105 -2.50 -8.25 -8.18
N ALA A 106 -3.66 -7.76 -8.63
CA ALA A 106 -3.72 -6.55 -9.44
C ALA A 106 -3.43 -5.34 -8.55
N VAL A 107 -2.16 -4.91 -8.52
CA VAL A 107 -1.72 -3.72 -7.79
C VAL A 107 -1.37 -2.60 -8.77
N GLN A 108 -1.75 -1.36 -8.41
CA GLN A 108 -1.31 -0.17 -9.13
C GLN A 108 0.19 0.06 -8.89
N LYS A 109 1.02 -0.23 -9.90
CA LYS A 109 2.43 0.17 -9.93
C LYS A 109 2.54 1.49 -10.71
N ALA A 110 2.85 2.60 -10.03
CA ALA A 110 2.88 3.93 -10.63
C ALA A 110 3.89 4.06 -11.80
N GLY A 111 5.00 3.34 -11.74
CA GLY A 111 6.04 3.36 -12.77
C GLY A 111 5.63 2.79 -14.13
N LEU A 112 4.50 2.08 -14.20
CA LEU A 112 4.04 1.48 -15.45
C LEU A 112 3.11 2.38 -16.27
N LEU A 113 2.63 3.50 -15.72
CA LEU A 113 1.72 4.38 -16.47
C LEU A 113 2.38 5.02 -17.70
N MET A 114 3.69 5.24 -17.66
CA MET A 114 4.45 5.83 -18.77
C MET A 114 4.89 4.80 -19.83
N ALA A 115 4.81 3.51 -19.51
CA ALA A 115 5.12 2.44 -20.45
C ALA A 115 3.94 2.20 -21.39
N THR A 116 4.22 1.64 -22.56
CA THR A 116 3.17 1.23 -23.50
C THR A 116 2.26 0.17 -22.87
N LEU A 117 1.04 0.05 -23.37
CA LEU A 117 0.12 -1.02 -22.97
C LEU A 117 0.79 -2.39 -23.14
N ARG A 118 1.48 -2.61 -24.26
CA ARG A 118 2.24 -3.84 -24.50
C ARG A 118 3.25 -4.11 -23.38
N ASP A 119 4.11 -3.15 -23.07
CA ASP A 119 5.17 -3.34 -22.09
C ASP A 119 4.61 -3.52 -20.66
N ASN A 120 3.46 -2.91 -20.38
CA ASN A 120 2.69 -3.15 -19.16
C ASN A 120 2.25 -4.61 -19.04
N LEU A 121 1.56 -5.12 -20.06
CA LEU A 121 1.00 -6.47 -20.09
C LEU A 121 2.11 -7.51 -19.99
N LEU A 122 3.20 -7.30 -20.71
CA LEU A 122 4.35 -8.22 -20.70
C LEU A 122 5.19 -8.11 -19.42
N GLY A 123 5.10 -7.03 -18.64
CA GLY A 123 6.02 -6.70 -17.55
C GLY A 123 6.31 -7.84 -16.58
N ASP A 124 5.26 -8.56 -16.18
CA ASP A 124 5.32 -9.65 -15.20
C ASP A 124 5.13 -11.05 -15.87
N TRP A 125 5.12 -11.13 -17.22
CA TRP A 125 4.90 -12.39 -17.95
C TRP A 125 6.23 -13.05 -18.33
N ALA A 126 6.66 -14.05 -17.55
CA ALA A 126 7.95 -14.71 -17.71
C ALA A 126 8.14 -15.37 -19.10
N ALA A 127 7.07 -15.90 -19.70
CA ALA A 127 7.14 -16.56 -21.00
C ALA A 127 7.51 -15.62 -22.16
N ARG A 128 7.43 -14.29 -21.98
CA ARG A 128 7.85 -13.31 -22.99
C ARG A 128 9.31 -13.49 -23.42
N ALA A 129 10.16 -14.02 -22.52
CA ALA A 129 11.59 -14.20 -22.78
C ALA A 129 11.87 -15.19 -23.93
N GLN A 130 10.89 -16.03 -24.29
CA GLN A 130 10.99 -17.00 -25.37
C GLN A 130 10.49 -16.45 -26.72
N LEU A 131 9.97 -15.23 -26.74
CA LEU A 131 9.32 -14.62 -27.91
C LEU A 131 10.07 -13.38 -28.38
N THR A 132 10.15 -13.20 -29.70
CA THR A 132 10.62 -11.95 -30.30
C THR A 132 9.61 -10.81 -30.05
N PRO A 133 10.02 -9.53 -30.10
CA PRO A 133 9.09 -8.41 -29.93
C PRO A 133 7.88 -8.43 -30.89
N ALA A 134 8.08 -8.92 -32.12
CA ALA A 134 6.99 -9.07 -33.08
C ALA A 134 6.00 -10.18 -32.67
N GLN A 135 6.52 -11.33 -32.23
CA GLN A 135 5.69 -12.43 -31.71
C GLN A 135 4.95 -12.04 -30.44
N GLN A 136 5.57 -11.27 -29.54
CA GLN A 136 4.93 -10.76 -28.32
C GLN A 136 3.74 -9.86 -28.66
N THR A 137 3.91 -8.92 -29.60
CA THR A 137 2.82 -8.04 -30.04
C THR A 137 1.69 -8.83 -30.70
N ALA A 138 2.01 -9.76 -31.60
CA ALA A 138 1.01 -10.60 -32.27
C ALA A 138 0.22 -11.46 -31.27
N TYR A 139 0.93 -12.11 -30.34
CA TYR A 139 0.32 -12.91 -29.27
C TYR A 139 -0.61 -12.06 -28.41
N LEU A 140 -0.19 -10.87 -27.99
CA LEU A 140 -1.04 -9.99 -27.18
C LEU A 140 -2.27 -9.50 -27.96
N ALA A 141 -2.13 -9.20 -29.25
CA ALA A 141 -3.26 -8.77 -30.06
C ALA A 141 -4.32 -9.88 -30.16
N GLU A 142 -3.89 -11.11 -30.51
CA GLU A 142 -4.76 -12.29 -30.57
C GLU A 142 -5.39 -12.61 -29.20
N TRP A 143 -4.59 -12.56 -28.13
CA TRP A 143 -5.09 -12.79 -26.77
C TRP A 143 -6.14 -11.75 -26.37
N LEU A 144 -5.92 -10.45 -26.66
CA LEU A 144 -6.89 -9.39 -26.37
C LEU A 144 -8.16 -9.54 -27.21
N ASP A 145 -8.05 -9.92 -28.48
CA ASP A 145 -9.20 -10.18 -29.36
C ASP A 145 -10.05 -11.35 -28.87
N HIS A 146 -9.43 -12.45 -28.42
CA HIS A 146 -10.14 -13.56 -27.77
C HIS A 146 -10.84 -13.14 -26.47
N GLN A 147 -10.31 -12.13 -25.79
CA GLN A 147 -10.96 -11.50 -24.64
C GLN A 147 -12.03 -10.46 -25.07
N GLY A 148 -12.34 -10.30 -26.34
CA GLY A 148 -13.31 -9.30 -26.83
C GLY A 148 -12.83 -7.86 -26.63
N LEU A 149 -11.51 -7.66 -26.48
CA LEU A 149 -10.88 -6.38 -26.19
C LEU A 149 -10.06 -5.87 -27.39
N GLY A 150 -10.60 -5.99 -28.60
CA GLY A 150 -9.89 -5.57 -29.83
C GLY A 150 -9.55 -4.08 -29.86
N ASP A 151 -10.35 -3.26 -29.18
CA ASP A 151 -10.05 -1.84 -28.95
C ASP A 151 -8.78 -1.63 -28.11
N MET A 152 -8.45 -2.56 -27.19
CA MET A 152 -7.17 -2.57 -26.49
C MET A 152 -6.04 -3.14 -27.36
N ALA A 153 -6.32 -4.14 -28.20
CA ALA A 153 -5.34 -4.71 -29.14
C ALA A 153 -4.78 -3.64 -30.10
N ALA A 154 -5.66 -2.77 -30.60
CA ALA A 154 -5.28 -1.64 -31.45
C ALA A 154 -4.40 -0.58 -30.73
N ARG A 155 -4.35 -0.59 -29.40
CA ARG A 155 -3.62 0.39 -28.57
C ARG A 155 -2.38 -0.16 -27.89
N LEU A 156 -1.88 -1.32 -28.29
CA LEU A 156 -0.69 -1.94 -27.69
C LEU A 156 0.54 -1.00 -27.63
N ALA A 157 0.71 -0.13 -28.62
CA ALA A 157 1.81 0.84 -28.67
C ALA A 157 1.56 2.14 -27.89
N VAL A 158 0.34 2.35 -27.38
CA VAL A 158 -0.06 3.59 -26.70
C VAL A 158 0.43 3.56 -25.24
N PRO A 159 1.03 4.65 -24.73
CA PRO A 159 1.35 4.79 -23.31
C PRO A 159 0.09 4.66 -22.44
N VAL A 160 0.16 3.91 -21.33
CA VAL A 160 -1.02 3.66 -20.48
C VAL A 160 -1.62 4.96 -19.92
N VAL A 161 -0.81 5.98 -19.67
CA VAL A 161 -1.25 7.31 -19.22
C VAL A 161 -2.20 8.01 -20.20
N GLU A 162 -2.14 7.68 -21.49
CA GLU A 162 -3.01 8.24 -22.53
C GLU A 162 -4.34 7.47 -22.67
N LEU A 163 -4.46 6.30 -22.02
CA LEU A 163 -5.69 5.51 -22.01
C LEU A 163 -6.73 6.13 -21.06
N THR A 164 -8.01 5.85 -21.30
CA THR A 164 -9.09 6.28 -20.41
C THR A 164 -8.95 5.64 -19.02
N PRO A 165 -9.51 6.22 -17.93
CA PRO A 165 -9.44 5.62 -16.60
C PRO A 165 -9.92 4.16 -16.55
N ALA A 166 -11.00 3.84 -17.28
CA ALA A 166 -11.51 2.47 -17.41
C ALA A 166 -10.50 1.54 -18.10
N GLN A 167 -9.87 1.98 -19.19
CA GLN A 167 -8.83 1.22 -19.88
C GLN A 167 -7.55 1.06 -19.04
N GLN A 168 -7.19 2.06 -18.24
CA GLN A 168 -6.09 1.96 -17.29
C GLN A 168 -6.39 0.92 -16.20
N ALA A 169 -7.62 0.90 -15.67
CA ALA A 169 -8.06 -0.13 -14.73
C ALA A 169 -8.06 -1.52 -15.36
N LEU A 170 -8.56 -1.64 -16.59
CA LEU A 170 -8.55 -2.86 -17.36
C LEU A 170 -7.12 -3.38 -17.61
N THR A 171 -6.18 -2.49 -17.92
CA THR A 171 -4.76 -2.84 -18.07
C THR A 171 -4.19 -3.50 -16.81
N LYS A 172 -4.56 -3.02 -15.62
CA LYS A 172 -4.15 -3.63 -14.33
C LYS A 172 -4.70 -5.04 -14.17
N LEU A 173 -5.96 -5.25 -14.56
CA LEU A 173 -6.59 -6.57 -14.55
C LEU A 173 -5.89 -7.51 -15.54
N LEU A 174 -5.73 -7.09 -16.80
CA LEU A 174 -5.15 -7.94 -17.85
C LEU A 174 -3.74 -8.44 -17.51
N ARG A 175 -2.92 -7.64 -16.83
CA ARG A 175 -1.59 -8.02 -16.34
C ARG A 175 -1.61 -9.25 -15.43
N VAL A 176 -2.62 -9.39 -14.58
CA VAL A 176 -2.74 -10.56 -13.69
C VAL A 176 -3.46 -11.73 -14.33
N LEU A 177 -4.17 -11.49 -15.44
CA LEU A 177 -4.85 -12.54 -16.18
C LEU A 177 -3.90 -13.29 -17.13
N LEU A 178 -2.90 -12.60 -17.68
CA LEU A 178 -1.98 -13.14 -18.69
C LEU A 178 -1.19 -14.40 -18.27
N PRO A 179 -0.70 -14.53 -17.00
CA PRO A 179 0.00 -15.74 -16.55
C PRO A 179 -0.89 -16.98 -16.32
N ASP A 180 -2.20 -16.88 -16.57
CA ASP A 180 -3.20 -17.94 -16.42
C ASP A 180 -3.19 -18.67 -15.06
N ALA A 181 -3.04 -17.91 -13.98
CA ALA A 181 -3.06 -18.46 -12.62
C ALA A 181 -4.45 -18.98 -12.23
N PRO A 182 -4.54 -20.08 -11.46
CA PRO A 182 -5.82 -20.70 -11.05
C PRO A 182 -6.64 -19.84 -10.07
N LEU A 183 -5.96 -18.94 -9.35
CA LEU A 183 -6.58 -17.95 -8.47
C LEU A 183 -6.06 -16.56 -8.82
N VAL A 184 -6.98 -15.63 -9.06
CA VAL A 184 -6.68 -14.22 -9.30
C VAL A 184 -7.17 -13.38 -8.14
N LEU A 185 -6.31 -12.48 -7.64
CA LEU A 185 -6.65 -11.56 -6.56
C LEU A 185 -6.80 -10.14 -7.11
N LEU A 186 -7.88 -9.45 -6.74
CA LEU A 186 -8.18 -8.09 -7.18
C LEU A 186 -8.50 -7.20 -5.96
N ASP A 187 -7.76 -6.10 -5.80
CA ASP A 187 -7.98 -5.14 -4.72
C ASP A 187 -8.62 -3.87 -5.29
N GLU A 188 -9.92 -3.71 -5.07
CA GLU A 188 -10.71 -2.55 -5.51
C GLU A 188 -10.53 -2.19 -7.00
N PRO A 189 -10.77 -3.12 -7.94
CA PRO A 189 -10.42 -2.94 -9.34
C PRO A 189 -11.19 -1.79 -10.03
N THR A 190 -12.37 -1.45 -9.53
CA THR A 190 -13.25 -0.38 -10.04
C THR A 190 -13.09 0.94 -9.30
N ALA A 191 -12.10 1.08 -8.41
CA ALA A 191 -11.90 2.30 -7.64
C ALA A 191 -11.74 3.53 -8.54
N GLY A 192 -12.57 4.55 -8.31
CA GLY A 192 -12.56 5.80 -9.07
C GLY A 192 -13.31 5.77 -10.41
N LEU A 193 -13.99 4.67 -10.75
CA LEU A 193 -14.86 4.56 -11.93
C LEU A 193 -16.33 4.70 -11.54
N GLY A 194 -17.12 5.37 -12.38
CA GLY A 194 -18.58 5.35 -12.27
C GLY A 194 -19.19 3.97 -12.57
N GLU A 195 -20.49 3.80 -12.36
CA GLU A 195 -21.19 2.53 -12.63
C GLU A 195 -21.07 2.09 -14.10
N GLU A 196 -21.32 2.99 -15.05
CA GLU A 196 -21.25 2.68 -16.48
C GLU A 196 -19.81 2.42 -16.95
N GLU A 197 -18.85 3.22 -16.47
CA GLU A 197 -17.44 3.09 -16.83
C GLU A 197 -16.80 1.80 -16.30
N ALA A 198 -17.33 1.25 -15.20
CA ALA A 198 -16.88 0.00 -14.62
C ALA A 198 -17.35 -1.23 -15.39
N GLU A 199 -18.40 -1.12 -16.22
CA GLU A 199 -19.05 -2.26 -16.87
C GLU A 199 -18.10 -3.15 -17.67
N PRO A 200 -17.22 -2.63 -18.56
CA PRO A 200 -16.30 -3.48 -19.30
C PRO A 200 -15.35 -4.27 -18.40
N LEU A 201 -14.98 -3.71 -17.25
CA LEU A 201 -14.13 -4.39 -16.27
C LEU A 201 -14.89 -5.53 -15.57
N LEU A 202 -16.15 -5.28 -15.18
CA LEU A 202 -17.01 -6.26 -14.53
C LEU A 202 -17.33 -7.45 -15.44
N GLU A 203 -17.52 -7.21 -16.75
CA GLU A 203 -17.72 -8.27 -17.74
C GLU A 203 -16.50 -9.18 -17.84
N VAL A 204 -15.29 -8.59 -17.91
CA VAL A 204 -14.04 -9.37 -17.94
C VAL A 204 -13.87 -10.18 -16.66
N ILE A 205 -14.10 -9.58 -15.49
CA ILE A 205 -14.03 -10.30 -14.20
C ILE A 205 -15.02 -11.47 -14.17
N SER A 206 -16.25 -11.25 -14.63
CA SER A 206 -17.29 -12.28 -14.67
C SER A 206 -16.92 -13.42 -15.61
N ARG A 207 -16.37 -13.13 -16.80
CA ARG A 207 -15.91 -14.15 -17.74
C ARG A 207 -14.75 -14.95 -17.17
N VAL A 208 -13.76 -14.29 -16.57
CA VAL A 208 -12.63 -14.96 -15.90
C VAL A 208 -13.13 -15.87 -14.78
N GLY A 209 -14.11 -15.41 -13.99
CA GLY A 209 -14.75 -16.19 -12.94
C GLY A 209 -15.40 -17.48 -13.45
N ARG A 210 -15.83 -17.56 -14.72
CA ARG A 210 -16.36 -18.82 -15.29
C ARG A 210 -15.28 -19.86 -15.55
N GLN A 211 -14.02 -19.45 -15.63
CA GLN A 211 -12.89 -20.30 -16.00
C GLN A 211 -12.00 -20.64 -14.80
N ARG A 212 -11.94 -19.77 -13.79
CA ARG A 212 -11.04 -19.89 -12.64
C ARG A 212 -11.53 -19.09 -11.44
N ALA A 213 -10.87 -19.26 -10.29
CA ALA A 213 -11.23 -18.58 -9.07
C ALA A 213 -10.82 -17.10 -9.10
N VAL A 214 -11.73 -16.21 -8.70
CA VAL A 214 -11.44 -14.79 -8.52
C VAL A 214 -11.84 -14.39 -7.10
N LEU A 215 -10.89 -13.85 -6.33
CA LEU A 215 -11.18 -13.18 -5.06
C LEU A 215 -10.99 -11.67 -5.26
N VAL A 216 -12.08 -10.92 -5.12
CA VAL A 216 -12.09 -9.48 -5.37
C VAL A 216 -12.60 -8.69 -4.17
N SER A 217 -11.81 -7.74 -3.68
CA SER A 217 -12.26 -6.74 -2.70
C SER A 217 -13.09 -5.68 -3.41
N MET A 218 -14.30 -5.42 -2.91
CA MET A 218 -15.18 -4.38 -3.44
C MET A 218 -15.81 -3.54 -2.33
N HIS A 219 -16.05 -2.27 -2.64
CA HIS A 219 -16.77 -1.34 -1.78
C HIS A 219 -18.13 -0.94 -2.35
N HIS A 220 -18.36 -1.13 -3.65
CA HIS A 220 -19.61 -0.76 -4.32
C HIS A 220 -20.58 -1.94 -4.37
N LEU A 221 -21.71 -1.84 -3.65
CA LEU A 221 -22.67 -2.95 -3.51
C LEU A 221 -23.35 -3.35 -4.82
N ALA A 222 -23.74 -2.37 -5.66
CA ALA A 222 -24.37 -2.68 -6.95
C ALA A 222 -23.46 -3.47 -7.89
N GLN A 223 -22.22 -3.02 -8.08
CA GLN A 223 -21.18 -3.74 -8.85
C GLN A 223 -20.91 -5.12 -8.26
N SER A 224 -20.82 -5.23 -6.93
CA SER A 224 -20.63 -6.50 -6.22
C SER A 224 -21.76 -7.48 -6.52
N ARG A 225 -23.02 -7.03 -6.43
CA ARG A 225 -24.21 -7.84 -6.71
C ARG A 225 -24.26 -8.36 -8.14
N ARG A 226 -23.69 -7.60 -9.10
CA ARG A 226 -23.68 -7.96 -10.51
C ARG A 226 -22.76 -9.16 -10.82
N ILE A 227 -21.61 -9.25 -10.14
CA ILE A 227 -20.58 -10.25 -10.47
C ILE A 227 -20.43 -11.38 -9.43
N ALA A 228 -20.87 -11.15 -8.19
CA ALA A 228 -20.63 -12.07 -7.10
C ALA A 228 -21.40 -13.39 -7.28
N HIS A 229 -20.67 -14.50 -7.17
CA HIS A 229 -21.25 -15.83 -6.97
C HIS A 229 -21.32 -16.15 -5.48
N ARG A 230 -20.31 -15.69 -4.73
CA ARG A 230 -20.17 -15.86 -3.29
C ARG A 230 -19.75 -14.53 -2.66
N VAL A 231 -20.21 -14.27 -1.44
CA VAL A 231 -19.85 -13.08 -0.66
C VAL A 231 -19.18 -13.50 0.64
N LEU A 232 -18.04 -12.89 0.92
CA LEU A 232 -17.34 -12.93 2.19
C LEU A 232 -17.49 -11.57 2.84
N LEU A 233 -18.09 -11.49 4.03
CA LEU A 233 -18.15 -10.26 4.80
C LEU A 233 -17.06 -10.26 5.87
N LEU A 234 -16.09 -9.38 5.75
CA LEU A 234 -15.01 -9.20 6.71
C LEU A 234 -15.26 -7.96 7.58
N ALA A 235 -15.43 -8.18 8.88
CA ALA A 235 -15.54 -7.10 9.85
C ALA A 235 -14.82 -7.46 11.16
N SER A 236 -14.22 -6.46 11.79
CA SER A 236 -13.45 -6.61 13.05
C SER A 236 -12.33 -7.66 12.96
N GLY A 237 -11.74 -7.83 11.77
CA GLY A 237 -10.68 -8.81 11.51
C GLY A 237 -11.13 -10.27 11.42
N ARG A 238 -12.44 -10.52 11.36
CA ARG A 238 -13.04 -11.87 11.27
C ARG A 238 -13.99 -11.97 10.09
N LEU A 239 -14.18 -13.21 9.62
CA LEU A 239 -15.21 -13.54 8.63
C LEU A 239 -16.57 -13.60 9.34
N GLN A 240 -17.43 -12.63 9.07
CA GLN A 240 -18.77 -12.50 9.65
C GLN A 240 -19.82 -13.29 8.87
N GLU A 241 -19.67 -13.34 7.55
CA GLU A 241 -20.50 -14.17 6.68
C GLU A 241 -19.70 -14.76 5.54
N ASP A 242 -20.11 -15.96 5.16
CA ASP A 242 -19.63 -16.67 3.98
C ASP A 242 -20.82 -17.37 3.33
N THR A 243 -21.38 -16.77 2.28
CA THR A 243 -22.65 -17.22 1.70
C THR A 243 -22.70 -17.03 0.17
N PRO A 244 -23.59 -17.74 -0.54
CA PRO A 244 -23.93 -17.40 -1.91
C PRO A 244 -24.41 -15.94 -2.00
N ALA A 245 -24.01 -15.23 -3.06
CA ALA A 245 -24.34 -13.81 -3.21
C ALA A 245 -25.86 -13.55 -3.19
N SER A 246 -26.64 -14.43 -3.81
CA SER A 246 -28.10 -14.35 -3.81
C SER A 246 -28.69 -14.38 -2.39
N ALA A 247 -28.13 -15.18 -1.49
CA ALA A 247 -28.55 -15.24 -0.09
C ALA A 247 -28.15 -13.98 0.66
N PHE A 248 -26.90 -13.53 0.50
CA PHE A 248 -26.40 -12.32 1.17
C PHE A 248 -27.22 -11.07 0.80
N PHE A 249 -27.42 -10.80 -0.49
CA PHE A 249 -28.11 -9.57 -0.93
C PHE A 249 -29.64 -9.61 -0.73
N LEU A 250 -30.22 -10.78 -0.51
CA LEU A 250 -31.65 -10.93 -0.22
C LEU A 250 -31.94 -10.86 1.27
N ALA A 251 -31.20 -11.64 2.06
CA ALA A 251 -31.41 -11.79 3.50
C ALA A 251 -30.10 -12.21 4.20
N PRO A 252 -29.22 -11.24 4.56
CA PRO A 252 -28.01 -11.55 5.31
C PRO A 252 -28.33 -12.26 6.62
N ARG A 253 -27.52 -13.27 6.95
CA ARG A 253 -27.76 -14.09 8.15
C ARG A 253 -27.31 -13.38 9.41
N SER A 254 -26.17 -12.68 9.34
CA SER A 254 -25.57 -11.99 10.47
C SER A 254 -26.16 -10.60 10.66
N GLU A 255 -26.12 -10.11 11.89
CA GLU A 255 -26.44 -8.72 12.20
C GLU A 255 -25.49 -7.76 11.47
N SER A 256 -24.20 -8.08 11.43
CA SER A 256 -23.18 -7.34 10.68
C SER A 256 -23.50 -7.20 9.20
N GLY A 257 -24.01 -8.25 8.55
CA GLY A 257 -24.40 -8.22 7.15
C GLY A 257 -25.66 -7.41 6.89
N ARG A 258 -26.66 -7.52 7.76
CA ARG A 258 -27.86 -6.68 7.70
C ARG A 258 -27.51 -5.20 7.85
N LEU A 259 -26.66 -4.86 8.83
CA LEU A 259 -26.22 -3.48 9.05
C LEU A 259 -25.34 -2.98 7.89
N PHE A 260 -24.46 -3.83 7.36
CA PHE A 260 -23.57 -3.48 6.26
C PHE A 260 -24.34 -3.15 4.98
N LEU A 261 -25.36 -3.93 4.63
CA LEU A 261 -26.21 -3.59 3.48
C LEU A 261 -27.01 -2.30 3.68
N ALA A 262 -27.42 -2.01 4.92
CA ALA A 262 -28.20 -0.81 5.23
C ALA A 262 -27.35 0.47 5.31
N THR A 263 -26.11 0.37 5.81
CA THR A 263 -25.32 1.55 6.23
C THR A 263 -23.90 1.59 5.67
N GLY A 264 -23.43 0.53 5.02
CA GLY A 264 -22.03 0.36 4.62
C GLY A 264 -21.07 0.14 5.79
N SER A 265 -21.59 0.06 7.02
CA SER A 265 -20.83 -0.12 8.26
C SER A 265 -21.21 -1.42 8.96
N CYS A 266 -20.32 -1.96 9.78
CA CYS A 266 -20.61 -3.08 10.67
C CYS A 266 -20.48 -2.62 12.12
N PRO A 267 -21.15 -3.26 13.08
CA PRO A 267 -20.94 -2.96 14.49
C PRO A 267 -19.46 -3.17 14.81
N GLU A 268 -18.80 -2.18 15.41
CA GLU A 268 -17.55 -2.45 16.09
C GLU A 268 -17.88 -3.35 17.28
N GLU A 269 -17.26 -4.53 17.35
CA GLU A 269 -17.32 -5.34 18.56
C GLU A 269 -16.70 -4.50 19.68
N SER A 270 -17.53 -3.94 20.55
CA SER A 270 -17.09 -3.25 21.77
C SER A 270 -16.17 -4.17 22.56
N ALA A 271 -15.00 -3.64 22.96
CA ALA A 271 -13.93 -4.26 23.74
C ALA A 271 -14.32 -5.58 24.46
N TRP A 272 -13.69 -6.67 24.05
CA TRP A 272 -13.80 -7.97 24.72
C TRP A 272 -12.60 -8.24 25.65
N PRO A 273 -12.76 -9.09 26.68
CA PRO A 273 -11.88 -9.19 27.85
C PRO A 273 -10.44 -9.55 27.48
N GLN A 274 -9.50 -9.11 28.33
CA GLN A 274 -8.06 -9.41 28.22
C GLN A 274 -7.70 -10.90 28.43
N ASP A 275 -8.67 -11.80 28.43
CA ASP A 275 -8.50 -13.22 28.76
C ASP A 275 -8.50 -14.07 27.47
N LEU A 276 -7.51 -13.85 26.62
CA LEU A 276 -6.95 -14.94 25.80
C LEU A 276 -5.71 -15.44 26.55
N PRO A 277 -5.43 -16.76 26.57
CA PRO A 277 -4.23 -17.27 27.23
C PRO A 277 -3.03 -16.51 26.68
N ALA A 278 -2.30 -15.84 27.57
CA ALA A 278 -1.13 -15.07 27.21
C ALA A 278 -0.23 -15.95 26.34
N LEU A 279 -0.15 -15.62 25.05
CA LEU A 279 0.98 -16.08 24.25
C LEU A 279 2.17 -15.43 24.92
N SER A 280 2.97 -16.24 25.62
CA SER A 280 4.12 -15.82 26.42
C SER A 280 5.00 -14.90 25.58
N VAL A 281 4.83 -13.59 25.80
CA VAL A 281 5.77 -12.58 25.35
C VAL A 281 7.04 -12.83 26.17
N CYS A 282 8.10 -13.30 25.53
CA CYS A 282 9.40 -13.42 26.18
C CYS A 282 9.78 -12.07 26.81
N PRO A 283 10.32 -12.05 28.04
CA PRO A 283 10.80 -10.81 28.62
C PRO A 283 11.88 -10.19 27.73
N ARG A 284 11.72 -8.90 27.48
CA ARG A 284 12.63 -8.05 26.72
C ARG A 284 14.05 -8.18 27.31
N PRO A 285 15.10 -8.43 26.51
CA PRO A 285 16.47 -8.28 27.03
C PRO A 285 16.65 -6.84 27.50
N ALA A 286 17.28 -6.69 28.67
CA ALA A 286 17.42 -5.40 29.36
C ALA A 286 18.00 -4.35 28.40
N ALA A 287 17.33 -3.20 28.30
CA ALA A 287 17.82 -2.08 27.52
C ALA A 287 19.16 -1.61 28.10
N PRO A 288 20.18 -1.30 27.27
CA PRO A 288 21.37 -0.62 27.75
C PRO A 288 20.94 0.73 28.33
N THR A 289 21.45 1.04 29.51
CA THR A 289 21.20 2.27 30.25
C THR A 289 21.64 3.47 29.41
N LEU A 290 20.69 4.13 28.77
CA LEU A 290 20.94 5.42 28.12
C LEU A 290 20.92 6.50 29.21
N ILE A 291 22.04 7.23 29.29
CA ILE A 291 22.21 8.44 30.10
C ILE A 291 21.07 9.41 29.77
N ALA A 292 20.43 9.93 30.82
CA ALA A 292 19.29 10.83 30.73
C ALA A 292 19.59 12.06 29.86
N ALA A 293 18.81 12.25 28.80
CA ALA A 293 18.71 13.51 28.07
C ALA A 293 17.70 14.43 28.78
N PRO A 294 17.89 15.76 28.76
CA PRO A 294 17.17 16.70 29.61
C PRO A 294 15.67 16.76 29.28
N GLN A 295 14.87 16.90 30.33
CA GLN A 295 13.42 17.01 30.28
C GLN A 295 13.02 18.32 29.62
N HIS A 296 12.48 18.26 28.41
CA HIS A 296 11.72 19.37 27.85
C HIS A 296 10.24 19.19 28.20
N SER A 297 9.71 20.18 28.91
CA SER A 297 8.32 20.29 29.35
C SER A 297 7.34 20.08 28.21
N ALA A 298 6.40 19.16 28.40
CA ALA A 298 5.28 18.94 27.50
C ALA A 298 4.41 20.20 27.40
N LEU A 299 4.27 20.73 26.19
CA LEU A 299 3.19 21.64 25.84
C LEU A 299 1.91 20.82 25.55
N PRO A 300 0.72 21.40 25.78
CA PRO A 300 -0.53 20.65 25.72
C PRO A 300 -0.79 20.12 24.31
N VAL A 301 -1.24 18.87 24.22
CA VAL A 301 -1.68 18.21 22.98
C VAL A 301 -2.88 18.98 22.44
N GLN A 302 -2.63 19.96 21.56
CA GLN A 302 -3.63 20.42 20.62
C GLN A 302 -3.90 19.27 19.65
N THR A 303 -5.16 18.90 19.46
CA THR A 303 -5.59 17.91 18.48
C THR A 303 -4.99 18.29 17.13
N LEU A 304 -3.96 17.56 16.66
CA LEU A 304 -3.29 17.85 15.40
C LEU A 304 -4.34 17.87 14.30
N ALA A 305 -4.66 19.06 13.78
CA ALA A 305 -5.63 19.21 12.71
C ALA A 305 -5.16 18.41 11.49
N ARG A 306 -6.10 17.74 10.80
CA ARG A 306 -5.80 16.76 9.74
C ARG A 306 -5.21 17.38 8.46
N GLY A 307 -5.16 18.71 8.34
CA GLY A 307 -4.72 19.42 7.14
C GLY A 307 -5.60 19.11 5.90
N PRO A 308 -5.24 19.65 4.72
CA PRO A 308 -5.96 19.42 3.47
C PRO A 308 -5.82 17.98 2.95
N GLN A 309 -6.59 17.63 1.92
CA GLN A 309 -6.55 16.29 1.34
C GLN A 309 -5.13 15.95 0.82
N GLY A 310 -4.58 14.83 1.29
CA GLY A 310 -3.21 14.41 0.97
C GLY A 310 -2.14 14.98 1.91
N PHE A 311 -2.53 15.74 2.92
CA PHE A 311 -1.66 16.19 3.99
C PHE A 311 -1.31 15.06 4.96
N VAL A 312 -0.02 14.90 5.28
CA VAL A 312 0.46 13.90 6.24
C VAL A 312 1.66 14.46 7.01
N TRP A 313 1.60 14.38 8.34
CA TRP A 313 2.73 14.72 9.22
C TRP A 313 3.85 13.68 9.13
N LEU A 314 5.06 14.12 8.80
CA LEU A 314 6.29 13.35 8.98
C LEU A 314 6.81 13.48 10.41
N LEU A 315 6.87 14.72 10.91
CA LEU A 315 7.16 15.06 12.29
C LEU A 315 5.96 15.83 12.81
N ASP A 316 5.26 15.24 13.76
CA ASP A 316 3.96 15.72 14.21
C ASP A 316 4.06 17.16 14.73
N GLY A 317 3.27 18.06 14.13
CA GLY A 317 3.27 19.50 14.44
C GLY A 317 4.48 20.29 13.94
N GLN A 318 5.39 19.67 13.18
CA GLN A 318 6.65 20.29 12.75
C GLN A 318 6.88 20.21 11.25
N LEU A 319 6.79 19.02 10.65
CA LEU A 319 7.11 18.80 9.25
C LEU A 319 6.09 17.88 8.60
N ALA A 320 5.48 18.32 7.52
CA ALA A 320 4.47 17.58 6.77
C ALA A 320 4.77 17.51 5.26
N GLY A 321 4.19 16.51 4.60
CA GLY A 321 4.02 16.48 3.16
C GLY A 321 2.57 16.80 2.78
N THR A 322 2.37 17.53 1.69
CA THR A 322 1.02 17.85 1.17
C THR A 322 1.00 17.88 -0.35
N ALA A 323 -0.19 17.72 -0.94
CA ALA A 323 -0.42 18.03 -2.35
C ALA A 323 -0.35 19.55 -2.58
N MET A 324 -0.19 19.96 -3.84
CA MET A 324 -0.20 21.38 -4.21
C MET A 324 -1.55 22.01 -3.83
N PRO A 325 -1.56 23.11 -3.04
CA PRO A 325 -2.76 23.88 -2.81
C PRO A 325 -3.40 24.30 -4.15
N GLY A 326 -4.72 24.14 -4.28
CA GLY A 326 -5.42 24.48 -5.52
C GLY A 326 -5.49 23.35 -6.55
N LEU A 327 -4.97 22.15 -6.25
CA LEU A 327 -4.94 21.04 -7.21
C LEU A 327 -6.32 20.42 -7.47
N LEU A 328 -7.08 20.17 -6.40
CA LEU A 328 -8.37 19.46 -6.46
C LEU A 328 -9.56 20.34 -6.09
N ARG A 329 -9.31 21.45 -5.40
CA ARG A 329 -10.31 22.41 -4.90
C ARG A 329 -9.70 23.82 -4.91
N PRO A 330 -10.45 24.89 -4.59
CA PRO A 330 -9.91 26.25 -4.54
C PRO A 330 -8.68 26.38 -3.64
N VAL A 331 -7.70 27.18 -4.08
CA VAL A 331 -6.41 27.33 -3.40
C VAL A 331 -6.55 27.91 -2.00
N GLU A 332 -7.53 28.78 -1.79
CA GLU A 332 -7.82 29.44 -0.51
C GLU A 332 -8.26 28.45 0.57
N ASP A 333 -9.00 27.40 0.20
CA ASP A 333 -9.45 26.38 1.15
C ASP A 333 -8.28 25.54 1.65
N ASP A 334 -7.38 25.15 0.76
CA ASP A 334 -6.16 24.43 1.11
C ASP A 334 -5.24 25.26 2.00
N LEU A 335 -5.02 26.53 1.65
CA LEU A 335 -4.16 27.42 2.43
C LEU A 335 -4.74 27.71 3.82
N ARG A 336 -6.06 27.88 3.93
CA ARG A 336 -6.76 28.01 5.21
C ARG A 336 -6.56 26.79 6.10
N GLU A 337 -6.70 25.59 5.55
CA GLU A 337 -6.53 24.34 6.31
C GLU A 337 -5.06 24.09 6.69
N LEU A 338 -4.10 24.45 5.84
CA LEU A 338 -2.68 24.42 6.21
C LEU A 338 -2.36 25.38 7.36
N SER A 339 -2.89 26.60 7.30
CA SER A 339 -2.74 27.59 8.37
C SER A 339 -3.40 27.10 9.67
N ALA A 340 -4.59 26.51 9.59
CA ALA A 340 -5.27 25.89 10.74
C ALA A 340 -4.51 24.68 11.31
N ALA A 341 -3.75 23.97 10.49
CA ALA A 341 -2.82 22.92 10.93
C ALA A 341 -1.52 23.47 11.55
N GLY A 342 -1.36 24.79 11.63
CA GLY A 342 -0.21 25.46 12.23
C GLY A 342 0.97 25.64 11.28
N ILE A 343 0.82 25.32 9.99
CA ILE A 343 1.89 25.49 8.99
C ILE A 343 2.16 26.99 8.79
N THR A 344 3.43 27.38 8.92
CA THR A 344 3.88 28.78 8.72
C THR A 344 4.84 28.90 7.53
N ARG A 345 5.40 27.78 7.06
CA ARG A 345 6.33 27.69 5.94
C ARG A 345 5.86 26.65 4.93
N LEU A 346 5.97 26.97 3.64
CA LEU A 346 5.63 26.06 2.55
C LEU A 346 6.80 25.94 1.57
N LEU A 347 7.33 24.74 1.39
CA LEU A 347 8.36 24.45 0.39
C LEU A 347 7.71 23.92 -0.89
N SER A 348 7.82 24.69 -1.96
CA SER A 348 7.32 24.31 -3.28
C SER A 348 8.42 23.69 -4.14
N LEU A 349 8.19 22.43 -4.54
CA LEU A 349 9.09 21.68 -5.43
C LEU A 349 8.66 21.76 -6.91
N THR A 350 7.59 22.49 -7.23
CA THR A 350 7.05 22.59 -8.60
C THR A 350 7.81 23.61 -9.43
N THR A 351 7.92 23.37 -10.73
CA THR A 351 8.53 24.30 -11.70
C THR A 351 7.61 25.49 -12.02
N ARG A 352 6.31 25.34 -11.78
CA ARG A 352 5.36 26.47 -11.77
C ARG A 352 5.27 27.03 -10.35
N PRO A 353 5.36 28.35 -10.17
CA PRO A 353 5.31 28.97 -8.84
C PRO A 353 3.92 28.77 -8.22
N CYS A 354 3.91 28.43 -6.94
CA CYS A 354 2.71 28.51 -6.10
C CYS A 354 2.41 30.00 -5.84
N ASP A 355 1.14 30.37 -5.74
CA ASP A 355 0.73 31.75 -5.48
C ASP A 355 1.15 32.18 -4.07
N ALA A 356 2.33 32.81 -3.99
CA ALA A 356 2.92 33.26 -2.74
C ALA A 356 2.12 34.39 -2.08
N GLU A 357 1.40 35.20 -2.87
CA GLU A 357 0.55 36.27 -2.33
C GLU A 357 -0.69 35.68 -1.64
N ALA A 358 -1.31 34.67 -2.25
CA ALA A 358 -2.41 33.95 -1.64
C ALA A 358 -1.99 33.26 -0.33
N ALA A 359 -0.82 32.61 -0.30
CA ALA A 359 -0.29 31.97 0.90
C ALA A 359 0.04 32.96 2.01
N ALA A 360 0.59 34.13 1.68
CA ALA A 360 0.94 35.16 2.65
C ALA A 360 -0.29 35.70 3.40
N ARG A 361 -1.46 35.76 2.76
CA ARG A 361 -2.73 36.16 3.41
C ARG A 361 -3.14 35.22 4.56
N TRP A 362 -2.66 33.98 4.53
CA TRP A 362 -2.89 32.97 5.56
C TRP A 362 -1.70 32.80 6.51
N GLY A 363 -0.73 33.72 6.48
CA GLY A 363 0.47 33.70 7.33
C GLY A 363 1.52 32.67 6.90
N ILE A 364 1.42 32.13 5.69
CA ILE A 364 2.32 31.09 5.17
C ILE A 364 3.35 31.72 4.23
N GLN A 365 4.63 31.55 4.54
CA GLN A 365 5.72 32.00 3.67
C GLN A 365 6.19 30.87 2.76
N VAL A 366 6.18 31.11 1.45
CA VAL A 366 6.53 30.11 0.42
C VAL A 366 8.00 30.24 0.01
N ARG A 367 8.73 29.12 -0.04
CA ARG A 367 10.05 29.03 -0.66
C ARG A 367 9.96 28.11 -1.88
N ALA A 368 10.48 28.54 -3.02
CA ALA A 368 10.59 27.70 -4.21
C ALA A 368 11.95 27.01 -4.27
N LEU A 369 11.93 25.71 -4.52
CA LEU A 369 13.08 24.89 -4.86
C LEU A 369 12.66 23.96 -6.02
N PRO A 370 12.56 24.49 -7.24
CA PRO A 370 11.95 23.79 -8.36
C PRO A 370 12.78 22.56 -8.74
N ILE A 371 12.19 21.38 -8.64
CA ILE A 371 12.79 20.12 -9.11
C ILE A 371 12.03 19.69 -10.37
N VAL A 372 12.75 19.29 -11.42
CA VAL A 372 12.16 18.84 -12.68
C VAL A 372 11.11 17.74 -12.42
N ASP A 373 9.95 17.84 -13.09
CA ASP A 373 8.85 16.89 -12.92
C ASP A 373 9.31 15.44 -13.17
N MET A 374 8.83 14.52 -12.32
CA MET A 374 9.19 13.08 -12.31
C MET A 374 10.68 12.77 -12.07
N GLY A 375 11.52 13.79 -11.82
CA GLY A 375 12.92 13.65 -11.45
C GLY A 375 13.14 13.34 -9.97
N ALA A 376 14.41 13.09 -9.65
CA ALA A 376 14.96 13.20 -8.30
C ALA A 376 15.71 14.54 -8.20
N PRO A 377 15.79 15.17 -7.01
CA PRO A 377 16.63 16.34 -6.83
C PRO A 377 18.11 16.00 -7.10
N THR A 378 18.92 17.03 -7.36
CA THR A 378 20.37 16.89 -7.27
C THR A 378 20.82 16.81 -5.81
N LEU A 379 22.05 16.35 -5.56
CA LEU A 379 22.59 16.29 -4.21
C LEU A 379 22.59 17.68 -3.55
N ASP A 380 22.99 18.72 -4.29
CA ASP A 380 23.01 20.10 -3.81
C ASP A 380 21.61 20.62 -3.50
N GLU A 381 20.62 20.33 -4.35
CA GLU A 381 19.21 20.68 -4.09
C GLU A 381 18.68 20.02 -2.82
N ALA A 382 18.97 18.73 -2.62
CA ALA A 382 18.54 18.02 -1.43
C ALA A 382 19.24 18.53 -0.16
N LEU A 383 20.53 18.87 -0.24
CA LEU A 383 21.28 19.47 0.86
C LEU A 383 20.73 20.86 1.21
N MET A 384 20.50 21.73 0.22
CA MET A 384 19.89 23.04 0.42
C MET A 384 18.49 22.92 1.05
N ALA A 385 17.68 21.95 0.60
CA ALA A 385 16.38 21.68 1.20
C ALA A 385 16.51 21.27 2.66
N CYS A 386 17.40 20.32 2.98
CA CYS A 386 17.59 19.84 4.34
C CYS A 386 18.08 20.94 5.28
N GLN A 387 19.07 21.73 4.86
CA GLN A 387 19.59 22.86 5.64
C GLN A 387 18.50 23.90 5.94
N TRP A 388 17.67 24.22 4.94
CA TRP A 388 16.57 25.16 5.13
C TRP A 388 15.47 24.61 6.04
N LEU A 389 15.10 23.33 5.88
CA LEU A 389 14.16 22.66 6.78
C LEU A 389 14.66 22.69 8.22
N ASP A 390 15.94 22.39 8.44
CA ASP A 390 16.55 22.39 9.76
C ASP A 390 16.53 23.78 10.41
N ALA A 391 16.85 24.83 9.63
CA ALA A 391 16.76 26.21 10.09
C ALA A 391 15.33 26.61 10.49
N CYS A 392 14.33 26.29 9.66
CA CYS A 392 12.93 26.58 9.98
C CYS A 392 12.45 25.84 11.25
N LEU A 393 12.83 24.57 11.40
CA LEU A 393 12.45 23.77 12.56
C LEU A 393 13.16 24.23 13.85
N ALA A 394 14.41 24.68 13.74
CA ALA A 394 15.13 25.29 14.86
C ALA A 394 14.45 26.58 15.35
N ASP A 395 13.89 27.36 14.42
CA ASP A 395 13.09 28.57 14.70
C ASP A 395 11.64 28.25 15.11
N GLN A 396 11.31 26.98 15.40
CA GLN A 396 9.97 26.50 15.78
C GLN A 396 8.87 26.79 14.73
N GLN A 397 9.25 26.89 13.46
CA GLN A 397 8.31 27.13 12.37
C GLN A 397 7.86 25.79 11.77
N ALA A 398 6.56 25.49 11.82
CA ALA A 398 6.05 24.28 11.17
C ALA A 398 6.03 24.43 9.65
N VAL A 399 6.53 23.40 8.95
CA VAL A 399 6.79 23.40 7.52
C VAL A 399 5.96 22.32 6.81
N ALA A 400 5.36 22.68 5.68
CA ALA A 400 4.83 21.70 4.74
C ALA A 400 5.68 21.69 3.45
N VAL A 401 5.93 20.50 2.91
CA VAL A 401 6.61 20.31 1.62
C VAL A 401 5.59 19.81 0.60
N HIS A 402 5.57 20.42 -0.59
CA HIS A 402 4.67 19.98 -1.66
C HIS A 402 5.36 19.89 -3.01
N CYS A 403 4.86 18.97 -3.82
CA CYS A 403 5.06 18.94 -5.26
C CYS A 403 3.69 19.05 -5.91
N ARG A 404 3.46 18.52 -7.12
CA ARG A 404 2.10 18.52 -7.70
C ARG A 404 1.13 17.68 -6.86
N ALA A 405 1.33 16.36 -6.80
CA ALA A 405 0.46 15.45 -6.06
C ALA A 405 0.87 15.24 -4.59
N GLY A 406 2.02 15.74 -4.15
CA GLY A 406 2.51 15.56 -2.77
C GLY A 406 3.12 14.19 -2.46
N LEU A 407 3.42 13.39 -3.49
CA LEU A 407 3.78 11.97 -3.34
C LEU A 407 5.25 11.66 -3.69
N GLY A 408 5.65 11.82 -4.96
CA GLY A 408 7.02 11.54 -5.42
C GLY A 408 8.10 12.44 -4.82
N ARG A 409 8.31 13.63 -5.43
CA ARG A 409 9.35 14.59 -5.01
C ARG A 409 9.25 15.03 -3.55
N THR A 410 8.02 15.24 -3.06
CA THR A 410 7.75 15.53 -1.64
C THR A 410 8.31 14.42 -0.76
N GLY A 411 7.95 13.17 -1.05
CA GLY A 411 8.48 12.02 -0.33
C GLY A 411 10.01 11.92 -0.40
N THR A 412 10.61 12.24 -1.55
CA THR A 412 12.08 12.23 -1.71
C THR A 412 12.77 13.24 -0.81
N ILE A 413 12.32 14.50 -0.77
CA ILE A 413 12.91 15.54 0.10
C ILE A 413 12.69 15.21 1.58
N LEU A 414 11.49 14.73 1.94
CA LEU A 414 11.20 14.26 3.29
C LEU A 414 12.09 13.09 3.72
N GLY A 415 12.41 12.18 2.79
CA GLY A 415 13.35 11.08 2.99
C GLY A 415 14.80 11.54 3.19
N CYS A 416 15.26 12.50 2.37
CA CYS A 416 16.55 13.14 2.55
C CYS A 416 16.66 13.78 3.92
N TYR A 417 15.60 14.45 4.40
CA TYR A 417 15.61 15.08 5.72
C TYR A 417 15.71 14.05 6.86
N LEU A 418 15.05 12.89 6.76
CA LEU A 418 15.23 11.80 7.72
C LEU A 418 16.67 11.27 7.76
N LEU A 419 17.29 11.11 6.59
CA LEU A 419 18.69 10.67 6.46
C LEU A 419 19.66 11.72 7.04
N TRP A 420 19.40 13.00 6.74
CA TRP A 420 20.13 14.16 7.25
C TRP A 420 20.12 14.22 8.78
N ARG A 421 18.94 14.20 9.40
CA ARG A 421 18.79 14.26 10.88
C ARG A 421 19.45 13.11 11.63
N LYS A 422 19.68 11.99 10.96
CA LYS A 422 20.32 10.81 11.54
C LYS A 422 21.81 10.71 11.21
N GLY A 423 22.38 11.70 10.50
CA GLY A 423 23.82 11.84 10.28
C GLY A 423 24.48 10.59 9.69
N GLY A 424 23.87 10.00 8.66
CA GLY A 424 24.39 8.80 7.99
C GLY A 424 24.21 7.48 8.76
N ARG A 425 23.57 7.48 9.94
CA ARG A 425 23.29 6.27 10.75
C ARG A 425 22.03 5.52 10.31
N LEU A 426 21.25 6.10 9.41
CA LEU A 426 20.02 5.52 8.86
C LEU A 426 20.26 5.13 7.41
N SER A 427 19.93 3.91 7.02
CA SER A 427 20.02 3.50 5.61
C SER A 427 18.84 4.06 4.81
N ALA A 428 19.03 4.18 3.49
CA ALA A 428 17.96 4.58 2.58
C ALA A 428 16.71 3.67 2.67
N ALA A 429 16.92 2.35 2.82
CA ALA A 429 15.83 1.40 3.01
C ALA A 429 15.03 1.66 4.30
N GLN A 430 15.71 2.03 5.41
CA GLN A 430 15.05 2.37 6.66
C GLN A 430 14.29 3.70 6.55
N ALA A 431 14.87 4.71 5.88
CA ALA A 431 14.19 5.98 5.62
C ALA A 431 12.93 5.78 4.75
N LEU A 432 13.03 5.00 3.68
CA LEU A 432 11.91 4.64 2.80
C LEU A 432 10.80 3.90 3.56
N SER A 433 11.18 2.94 4.41
CA SER A 433 10.23 2.21 5.25
C SER A 433 9.49 3.16 6.21
N ALA A 434 10.21 4.07 6.86
CA ALA A 434 9.62 5.04 7.78
C ALA A 434 8.65 6.02 7.07
N LEU A 435 9.00 6.47 5.87
CA LEU A 435 8.11 7.29 5.03
C LEU A 435 6.85 6.53 4.63
N ARG A 436 6.99 5.32 4.10
CA ARG A 436 5.88 4.50 3.59
C ARG A 436 4.93 4.02 4.67
N HIS A 437 5.40 3.93 5.91
CA HIS A 437 4.55 3.67 7.07
C HIS A 437 3.59 4.85 7.36
N ARG A 438 3.99 6.09 7.04
CA ARG A 438 3.16 7.29 7.22
C ARG A 438 2.30 7.59 5.99
N GLN A 439 2.88 7.48 4.80
CA GLN A 439 2.19 7.63 3.53
C GLN A 439 2.79 6.67 2.50
N ASN A 440 2.04 5.63 2.13
CA ASN A 440 2.52 4.52 1.32
C ASN A 440 3.00 4.94 -0.08
N ALA A 441 2.47 6.05 -0.60
CA ALA A 441 2.76 6.55 -1.93
C ALA A 441 3.91 7.58 -1.94
N TRP A 442 4.55 7.85 -0.80
CA TRP A 442 5.77 8.66 -0.78
C TRP A 442 6.94 7.92 -1.45
N VAL A 443 7.61 8.64 -2.34
CA VAL A 443 8.66 8.13 -3.25
C VAL A 443 8.10 7.12 -4.26
N GLN A 444 7.97 7.55 -5.52
CA GLN A 444 7.16 6.86 -6.54
C GLN A 444 7.96 6.31 -7.73
N SER A 445 9.24 6.66 -7.86
CA SER A 445 10.09 6.18 -8.96
C SER A 445 11.38 5.54 -8.45
N GLN A 446 11.87 4.55 -9.20
CA GLN A 446 13.15 3.90 -8.92
C GLN A 446 14.29 4.92 -8.86
N ARG A 447 14.29 5.92 -9.75
CA ARG A 447 15.27 7.02 -9.74
C ARG A 447 15.29 7.80 -8.43
N GLN A 448 14.14 8.00 -7.78
CA GLN A 448 14.06 8.66 -6.48
C GLN A 448 14.54 7.76 -5.34
N GLU A 449 14.29 6.45 -5.43
CA GLU A 449 14.82 5.47 -4.48
C GLU A 449 16.35 5.36 -4.59
N GLU A 450 16.88 5.24 -5.81
CA GLU A 450 18.31 5.24 -6.11
C GLU A 450 18.98 6.51 -5.60
N PHE A 451 18.35 7.67 -5.81
CA PHE A 451 18.83 8.94 -5.27
C PHE A 451 18.87 8.94 -3.73
N LEU A 452 17.89 8.36 -3.04
CA LEU A 452 17.94 8.25 -1.58
C LEU A 452 19.09 7.35 -1.11
N HIS A 453 19.44 6.31 -1.87
CA HIS A 453 20.63 5.49 -1.60
C HIS A 453 21.91 6.30 -1.80
N GLU A 454 22.01 7.06 -2.90
CA GLU A 454 23.13 7.97 -3.16
C GLU A 454 23.29 9.02 -2.05
N PHE A 455 22.18 9.65 -1.65
CA PHE A 455 22.14 10.64 -0.58
C PHE A 455 22.56 10.04 0.77
N ALA A 456 22.07 8.83 1.10
CA ALA A 456 22.46 8.12 2.33
C ALA A 456 23.97 7.82 2.34
N LEU A 457 24.54 7.41 1.20
CA LEU A 457 25.98 7.19 1.06
C LEU A 457 26.77 8.49 1.23
N ALA A 458 26.30 9.61 0.66
CA ALA A 458 26.93 10.91 0.84
C ALA A 458 26.92 11.35 2.32
N MET A 459 25.81 11.16 3.03
CA MET A 459 25.70 11.44 4.47
C MET A 459 26.60 10.54 5.32
N ALA A 460 26.73 9.26 4.97
CA ALA A 460 27.62 8.34 5.67
C ALA A 460 29.10 8.71 5.49
N ARG A 461 29.50 9.17 4.29
CA ARG A 461 30.87 9.62 4.02
C ARG A 461 31.23 10.89 4.80
N GLN A 462 30.28 11.80 5.00
CA GLN A 462 30.48 13.00 5.82
C GLN A 462 30.52 12.72 7.33
N ALA A 463 30.01 11.56 7.78
CA ALA A 463 29.96 11.16 9.19
C ALA A 463 31.22 10.41 9.68
N VAL A 464 32.13 10.02 8.77
CA VAL A 464 33.44 9.44 9.12
C VAL A 464 34.39 10.62 9.39
N PRO A 465 34.93 10.78 10.62
CA PRO A 465 35.95 11.78 10.86
C PRO A 465 37.20 11.45 10.04
N ASP A 466 37.78 12.45 9.37
CA ASP A 466 39.14 12.38 8.82
C ASP A 466 40.10 11.94 9.93
N THR A 467 40.38 10.63 10.00
CA THR A 467 41.35 10.03 10.92
C THR A 467 42.42 9.26 10.16
N MET A 468 42.67 9.66 8.91
CA MET A 468 43.84 9.24 8.13
C MET A 468 44.29 10.39 7.23
N ALA A 469 44.97 11.37 7.84
CA ALA A 469 45.92 12.25 7.19
C ALA A 469 47.07 12.53 8.18
#